data_AF-A0AAD9HE84-F1
#
_entry.id   AF-A0AAD9HE84-F1
#
_cell.length_a   1.000
_cell.length_b   1.000
_cell.length_c   1.000
_cell.angle_alpha   90.00
_cell.angle_beta   90.00
_cell.angle_gamma   90.00
#
_symmetry.space_group_name_H-M   'P 1'
#
loop_
_entity.id
_entity.type
_entity.pdbx_description
1 polymer ?
#
loop_
_entity_poly.entity_id
_entity_poly.type
_entity_poly.pdbx_seq_one_letter_code
_entity_poly.pdbx_strand_id
1 'polypeptide(L)'
;MNMDSLDHLILKEAPPLDPAWLAYEEEASLQAPKEAHALPLNRQPVYVEECRQLNARMLAPGALYHHLSHVSTQQLTTASNLDGSAIPLLRFFDGSVEPASKGEGVVVIYYHGGGLYVGEADSEELSCRRIVSDFAGATVYSVGYRLMPGFPASNCVSDSLDAFDHVRALHPSARKLVLVGSSSGGQLAATVSQLAPRGSFHGVVLRCPVTSDGGSSLDLVPERLRRAYTSASPSFVTSLLGVFGRAVPRDGLERMPLEAGAEELGGMPRTWVQVCSNDTLYSDGVCYAMALREAGAEVRVEVVRGWPHTFWLMAPGLARAVEAEREMVEGLIRFHDHAFSWGSKKNARAFSSTLVPASPASSSSEADSPNSAIEQLPNALNGSQAASSSSPETSNTVDSIEHNNGMTDEIDEKIQQLKEQHGMILQGEHGMVLREMSARAYIQLQTARKLRLLVAAAGF
;
A
#
# COMPACT_ATOMS: atom_id res chain seq x y z
N MET A 1 -9.87 -6.58 36.26
CA MET A 1 -9.34 -6.16 34.95
C MET A 1 -10.51 -6.10 33.99
N ASN A 2 -10.67 -5.00 33.26
CA ASN A 2 -11.69 -4.92 32.21
C ASN A 2 -11.23 -5.77 31.02
N MET A 3 -11.96 -6.83 30.66
CA MET A 3 -11.54 -7.76 29.60
C MET A 3 -11.56 -7.13 28.19
N ASP A 4 -12.21 -5.98 28.04
CA ASP A 4 -12.33 -5.28 26.75
C ASP A 4 -11.09 -4.43 26.41
N SER A 5 -10.20 -4.17 27.39
CA SER A 5 -9.00 -3.36 27.16
C SER A 5 -7.90 -4.12 26.40
N LEU A 6 -7.32 -3.44 25.40
CA LEU A 6 -6.12 -3.88 24.67
C LEU A 6 -4.80 -3.52 25.38
N ASP A 7 -4.82 -2.97 26.60
CA ASP A 7 -3.59 -2.64 27.36
C ASP A 7 -2.61 -3.84 27.49
N HIS A 8 -3.12 -5.07 27.46
CA HIS A 8 -2.34 -6.30 27.51
C HIS A 8 -1.48 -6.56 26.26
N LEU A 9 -1.70 -5.82 25.17
CA LEU A 9 -0.88 -5.83 23.95
C LEU A 9 0.25 -4.80 23.99
N ILE A 10 0.32 -3.92 25.00
CA ILE A 10 1.39 -2.91 25.06
C ILE A 10 2.71 -3.58 25.45
N LEU A 11 3.62 -3.71 24.47
CA LEU A 11 4.96 -4.26 24.66
C LEU A 11 5.94 -3.15 25.02
N LYS A 12 6.68 -3.27 26.12
CA LYS A 12 7.75 -2.30 26.47
C LYS A 12 9.01 -2.47 25.62
N GLU A 13 9.30 -3.72 25.26
CA GLU A 13 10.43 -4.17 24.46
C GLU A 13 9.93 -5.30 23.56
N ALA A 14 10.52 -5.48 22.38
CA ALA A 14 10.21 -6.62 21.54
C ALA A 14 10.63 -7.95 22.23
N PRO A 15 9.89 -9.05 22.05
CA PRO A 15 10.35 -10.36 22.50
C PRO A 15 11.55 -10.82 21.64
N PRO A 16 12.27 -11.89 22.04
CA PRO A 16 13.26 -12.51 21.18
C PRO A 16 12.68 -12.89 19.82
N LEU A 17 13.46 -12.69 18.75
CA LEU A 17 13.13 -13.19 17.42
C LEU A 17 13.08 -14.73 17.42
N ASP A 18 12.20 -15.28 16.58
CA ASP A 18 12.03 -16.71 16.37
C ASP A 18 13.31 -17.32 15.76
N PRO A 19 13.80 -18.47 16.26
CA PRO A 19 14.96 -19.14 15.68
C PRO A 19 14.83 -19.45 14.18
N ALA A 20 13.61 -19.71 13.68
CA ALA A 20 13.39 -19.93 12.25
C ALA A 20 13.53 -18.64 11.43
N TRP A 21 13.21 -17.48 12.00
CA TRP A 21 13.52 -16.20 11.36
C TRP A 21 15.03 -15.94 11.36
N LEU A 22 15.71 -16.16 12.49
CA LEU A 22 17.16 -15.90 12.61
C LEU A 22 17.98 -16.76 11.63
N ALA A 23 17.62 -18.03 11.46
CA ALA A 23 18.26 -18.90 10.46
C ALA A 23 18.05 -18.40 9.02
N TYR A 24 16.83 -17.93 8.69
CA TYR A 24 16.55 -17.32 7.39
C TYR A 24 17.29 -15.99 7.17
N GLU A 25 17.40 -15.17 8.22
CA GLU A 25 18.09 -13.87 8.19
C GLU A 25 19.60 -14.04 7.89
N GLU A 26 20.21 -15.10 8.42
CA GLU A 26 21.58 -15.52 8.12
C GLU A 26 21.70 -16.09 6.69
N GLU A 27 20.87 -17.06 6.31
CA GLU A 27 20.87 -17.69 4.97
C GLU A 27 20.67 -16.67 3.84
N ALA A 28 19.67 -15.80 3.96
CA ALA A 28 19.39 -14.73 3.00
C ALA A 28 20.30 -13.50 3.18
N SER A 29 21.26 -13.54 4.11
CA SER A 29 22.25 -12.48 4.35
C SER A 29 21.63 -11.09 4.54
N LEU A 30 20.47 -10.99 5.18
CA LEU A 30 19.67 -9.76 5.23
C LEU A 30 20.33 -8.62 6.04
N GLN A 31 21.28 -8.96 6.92
CA GLN A 31 22.10 -8.02 7.67
C GLN A 31 23.31 -7.47 6.87
N ALA A 32 23.60 -8.02 5.68
CA ALA A 32 24.66 -7.49 4.84
C ALA A 32 24.35 -6.04 4.42
N PRO A 33 25.36 -5.16 4.27
CA PRO A 33 25.16 -3.80 3.76
C PRO A 33 24.50 -3.84 2.37
N LYS A 34 23.21 -3.49 2.32
CA LYS A 34 22.47 -3.35 1.05
C LYS A 34 23.08 -2.20 0.25
N GLU A 35 23.06 -2.30 -1.08
CA GLU A 35 23.47 -1.19 -1.93
C GLU A 35 22.64 0.05 -1.58
N ALA A 36 23.33 1.14 -1.24
CA ALA A 36 22.69 2.39 -0.88
C ALA A 36 22.15 3.05 -2.17
N HIS A 37 20.89 2.76 -2.52
CA HIS A 37 20.17 3.53 -3.53
C HIS A 37 20.10 4.99 -3.05
N ALA A 38 20.87 5.87 -3.69
CA ALA A 38 21.03 7.26 -3.27
C ALA A 38 19.71 8.06 -3.20
N LEU A 39 18.68 7.61 -3.93
CA LEU A 39 17.32 8.16 -3.92
C LEU A 39 16.28 7.02 -3.97
N PRO A 40 15.12 7.15 -3.31
CA PRO A 40 14.05 6.14 -3.38
C PRO A 40 13.55 5.84 -4.81
N LEU A 41 13.59 6.82 -5.70
CA LEU A 41 13.23 6.64 -7.12
C LEU A 41 14.11 5.58 -7.81
N ASN A 42 15.38 5.45 -7.42
CA ASN A 42 16.28 4.43 -7.98
C ASN A 42 15.98 3.03 -7.43
N ARG A 43 15.28 2.93 -6.30
CA ARG A 43 14.86 1.66 -5.70
C ARG A 43 13.56 1.12 -6.32
N GLN A 44 12.65 2.01 -6.74
CA GLN A 44 11.33 1.64 -7.31
C GLN A 44 11.39 0.54 -8.38
N PRO A 45 12.10 0.69 -9.52
CA PRO A 45 12.11 -0.35 -10.56
C PRO A 45 12.76 -1.66 -10.09
N VAL A 46 13.77 -1.57 -9.22
CA VAL A 46 14.47 -2.75 -8.68
C VAL A 46 13.57 -3.54 -7.72
N TYR A 47 12.82 -2.85 -6.86
CA TYR A 47 11.90 -3.47 -5.91
C TYR A 47 10.77 -4.24 -6.61
N VAL A 48 10.18 -3.64 -7.65
CA VAL A 48 9.11 -4.27 -8.44
C VAL A 48 9.64 -5.51 -9.16
N GLU A 49 10.84 -5.43 -9.76
CA GLU A 49 11.46 -6.58 -10.43
C GLU A 49 11.79 -7.72 -9.43
N GLU A 50 12.33 -7.40 -8.25
CA GLU A 50 12.55 -8.39 -7.18
C GLU A 50 11.25 -9.09 -6.75
N CYS A 51 10.15 -8.34 -6.61
CA CYS A 51 8.82 -8.89 -6.31
C CYS A 51 8.35 -9.84 -7.44
N ARG A 52 8.43 -9.41 -8.70
CA ARG A 52 8.07 -10.23 -9.87
C ARG A 52 8.88 -11.52 -9.96
N GLN A 53 10.19 -11.44 -9.72
CA GLN A 53 11.06 -12.61 -9.69
C GLN A 53 10.74 -13.56 -8.52
N LEU A 54 10.41 -13.02 -7.35
CA LEU A 54 9.97 -13.84 -6.21
C LEU A 54 8.63 -14.55 -6.52
N ASN A 55 7.64 -13.82 -7.06
CA ASN A 55 6.36 -14.39 -7.47
C ASN A 55 6.57 -15.50 -8.51
N ALA A 56 7.37 -15.25 -9.55
CA ALA A 56 7.67 -16.22 -10.59
C ALA A 56 8.32 -17.50 -10.04
N ARG A 57 9.32 -17.38 -9.14
CA ARG A 57 9.93 -18.54 -8.46
C ARG A 57 8.94 -19.30 -7.59
N MET A 58 8.03 -18.60 -6.90
CA MET A 58 7.07 -19.18 -5.97
C MET A 58 5.88 -19.86 -6.68
N LEU A 59 5.49 -19.37 -7.86
CA LEU A 59 4.37 -19.89 -8.67
C LEU A 59 4.81 -20.94 -9.73
N ALA A 60 6.11 -21.11 -9.95
CA ALA A 60 6.67 -22.07 -10.92
C ALA A 60 6.19 -23.52 -10.66
N PRO A 61 6.07 -24.38 -11.70
CA PRO A 61 5.69 -25.78 -11.54
C PRO A 61 6.52 -26.50 -10.47
N GLY A 62 5.84 -27.12 -9.50
CA GLY A 62 6.47 -27.81 -8.37
C GLY A 62 6.93 -26.92 -7.20
N ALA A 63 6.85 -25.59 -7.32
CA ALA A 63 7.12 -24.67 -6.20
C ALA A 63 5.97 -24.64 -5.18
N LEU A 64 6.27 -24.16 -3.96
CA LEU A 64 5.34 -24.16 -2.82
C LEU A 64 3.97 -23.52 -3.15
N TYR A 65 3.98 -22.43 -3.91
CA TYR A 65 2.77 -21.68 -4.29
C TYR A 65 2.29 -21.96 -5.71
N HIS A 66 2.78 -23.02 -6.37
CA HIS A 66 2.29 -23.41 -7.69
C HIS A 66 0.76 -23.61 -7.71
N HIS A 67 0.17 -24.10 -6.62
CA HIS A 67 -1.27 -24.22 -6.49
C HIS A 67 -2.03 -22.89 -6.66
N LEU A 68 -1.42 -21.73 -6.45
CA LEU A 68 -2.00 -20.39 -6.65
C LEU A 68 -1.93 -19.91 -8.11
N SER A 69 -1.30 -20.66 -9.03
CA SER A 69 -1.17 -20.25 -10.44
C SER A 69 -2.48 -20.35 -11.23
N HIS A 70 -3.49 -21.06 -10.72
CA HIS A 70 -4.83 -21.13 -11.33
C HIS A 70 -5.60 -19.79 -11.27
N VAL A 71 -5.25 -18.92 -10.32
CA VAL A 71 -5.89 -17.61 -10.16
C VAL A 71 -5.59 -16.76 -11.39
N SER A 72 -6.65 -16.27 -12.03
CA SER A 72 -6.58 -15.43 -13.21
C SER A 72 -6.29 -13.97 -12.83
N THR A 73 -5.53 -13.29 -13.67
CA THR A 73 -5.17 -11.88 -13.53
C THR A 73 -5.69 -11.07 -14.71
N GLN A 74 -6.27 -9.89 -14.43
CA GLN A 74 -6.71 -8.93 -15.43
C GLN A 74 -6.19 -7.53 -15.06
N GLN A 75 -5.41 -6.93 -15.96
CA GLN A 75 -5.03 -5.52 -15.84
C GLN A 75 -6.23 -4.63 -16.20
N LEU A 76 -6.45 -3.59 -15.39
CA LEU A 76 -7.48 -2.58 -15.53
C LEU A 76 -6.88 -1.21 -15.18
N THR A 77 -7.56 -0.13 -15.53
CA THR A 77 -7.13 1.23 -15.23
C THR A 77 -8.34 2.09 -14.86
N THR A 78 -8.22 2.91 -13.83
CA THR A 78 -9.11 4.04 -13.55
C THR A 78 -8.33 5.36 -13.64
N ALA A 79 -9.01 6.50 -13.53
CA ALA A 79 -8.39 7.82 -13.56
C ALA A 79 -8.39 8.48 -12.17
N SER A 80 -7.32 9.20 -11.84
CA SER A 80 -7.21 10.09 -10.70
C SER A 80 -8.16 11.28 -10.88
N ASN A 81 -8.98 11.56 -9.86
CA ASN A 81 -9.89 12.72 -9.87
C ASN A 81 -9.15 14.06 -9.71
N LEU A 82 -7.87 14.04 -9.32
CA LEU A 82 -7.05 15.26 -9.17
C LEU A 82 -6.58 15.81 -10.52
N ASP A 83 -6.28 14.94 -11.48
CA ASP A 83 -5.54 15.32 -12.71
C ASP A 83 -5.75 14.38 -13.92
N GLY A 84 -6.61 13.37 -13.82
CA GLY A 84 -6.86 12.40 -14.88
C GLY A 84 -5.75 11.35 -15.08
N SER A 85 -4.71 11.33 -14.24
CA SER A 85 -3.63 10.33 -14.32
C SER A 85 -4.17 8.91 -14.24
N ALA A 86 -3.60 8.00 -15.02
CA ALA A 86 -3.93 6.57 -14.94
C ALA A 86 -3.54 6.00 -13.57
N ILE A 87 -4.47 5.29 -12.95
CA ILE A 87 -4.27 4.46 -11.75
C ILE A 87 -4.41 2.99 -12.19
N PRO A 88 -3.31 2.24 -12.32
CA PRO A 88 -3.35 0.81 -12.61
C PRO A 88 -4.05 0.02 -11.50
N LEU A 89 -4.87 -0.95 -11.91
CA LEU A 89 -5.52 -1.92 -11.03
C LEU A 89 -5.21 -3.32 -11.54
N LEU A 90 -4.79 -4.23 -10.67
CA LEU A 90 -4.63 -5.64 -10.99
C LEU A 90 -5.73 -6.45 -10.32
N ARG A 91 -6.66 -6.96 -11.12
CA ARG A 91 -7.77 -7.79 -10.67
C ARG A 91 -7.36 -9.26 -10.64
N PHE A 92 -7.48 -9.90 -9.48
CA PHE A 92 -7.32 -11.33 -9.28
C PHE A 92 -8.70 -11.99 -9.07
N PHE A 93 -8.96 -13.11 -9.75
CA PHE A 93 -10.22 -13.85 -9.65
C PHE A 93 -10.02 -15.32 -10.05
N ASP A 94 -10.87 -16.22 -9.56
CA ASP A 94 -10.92 -17.58 -10.06
C ASP A 94 -11.73 -17.60 -11.37
N GLY A 95 -11.07 -17.92 -12.48
CA GLY A 95 -11.69 -17.99 -13.80
C GLY A 95 -12.48 -19.28 -14.06
N SER A 96 -12.40 -20.27 -13.16
CA SER A 96 -13.15 -21.52 -13.23
C SER A 96 -14.51 -21.46 -12.55
N VAL A 97 -14.74 -20.43 -11.73
CA VAL A 97 -15.99 -20.19 -11.01
C VAL A 97 -16.83 -19.19 -11.80
N GLU A 98 -18.07 -19.56 -12.12
CA GLU A 98 -19.05 -18.65 -12.72
C GLU A 98 -19.18 -17.36 -11.90
N PRO A 99 -19.30 -16.17 -12.54
CA PRO A 99 -19.42 -14.90 -11.84
C PRO A 99 -20.49 -14.98 -10.75
N ALA A 100 -20.09 -14.73 -9.50
CA ALA A 100 -20.96 -14.91 -8.35
C ALA A 100 -22.31 -14.24 -8.55
N SER A 101 -23.40 -14.93 -8.22
CA SER A 101 -24.74 -14.41 -8.49
C SER A 101 -24.98 -13.11 -7.68
N LYS A 102 -25.97 -12.31 -8.10
CA LYS A 102 -26.22 -11.00 -7.49
C LYS A 102 -26.41 -11.14 -5.98
N GLY A 103 -25.49 -10.53 -5.21
CA GLY A 103 -25.50 -10.57 -3.76
C GLY A 103 -24.69 -11.70 -3.11
N GLU A 104 -23.84 -12.43 -3.85
CA GLU A 104 -23.00 -13.51 -3.30
C GLU A 104 -21.49 -13.21 -3.29
N GLY A 105 -20.98 -12.42 -4.24
CA GLY A 105 -19.54 -12.15 -4.39
C GLY A 105 -18.93 -11.27 -3.29
N VAL A 106 -17.64 -11.53 -3.02
CA VAL A 106 -16.81 -10.77 -2.06
C VAL A 106 -15.78 -9.95 -2.83
N VAL A 107 -15.78 -8.63 -2.63
CA VAL A 107 -14.81 -7.74 -3.28
C VAL A 107 -13.79 -7.29 -2.25
N VAL A 108 -12.51 -7.46 -2.58
CA VAL A 108 -11.39 -7.02 -1.77
C VAL A 108 -10.65 -5.94 -2.54
N ILE A 109 -10.38 -4.80 -1.90
CA ILE A 109 -9.52 -3.75 -2.44
C ILE A 109 -8.22 -3.77 -1.64
N TYR A 110 -7.11 -4.08 -2.31
CA TYR A 110 -5.82 -4.32 -1.69
C TYR A 110 -4.87 -3.15 -1.98
N TYR A 111 -4.28 -2.59 -0.93
CA TYR A 111 -3.25 -1.56 -1.02
C TYR A 111 -1.92 -2.15 -0.55
N HIS A 112 -0.89 -2.10 -1.39
CA HIS A 112 0.41 -2.71 -1.10
C HIS A 112 1.25 -1.91 -0.08
N GLY A 113 2.24 -2.57 0.52
CA GLY A 113 3.25 -1.96 1.39
C GLY A 113 4.32 -1.19 0.62
N GLY A 114 5.47 -0.94 1.25
CA GLY A 114 6.60 -0.23 0.63
C GLY A 114 6.80 1.23 1.08
N GLY A 115 6.24 1.63 2.21
CA GLY A 115 6.44 2.95 2.82
C GLY A 115 5.86 4.13 2.02
N LEU A 116 4.96 3.87 1.07
CA LEU A 116 4.55 4.76 -0.04
C LEU A 116 5.67 5.13 -1.02
N TYR A 117 6.87 4.56 -0.89
CA TYR A 117 8.05 4.86 -1.72
C TYR A 117 8.32 3.83 -2.81
N VAL A 118 7.89 2.58 -2.64
CA VAL A 118 8.12 1.47 -3.57
C VAL A 118 6.88 0.57 -3.70
N GLY A 119 6.87 -0.26 -4.75
CA GLY A 119 5.81 -1.23 -5.04
C GLY A 119 4.98 -0.86 -6.27
N GLU A 120 4.13 -1.81 -6.68
CA GLU A 120 3.16 -1.69 -7.76
C GLU A 120 2.00 -2.66 -7.46
N ALA A 121 0.93 -2.66 -8.27
CA ALA A 121 -0.25 -3.51 -8.08
C ALA A 121 0.05 -5.03 -8.01
N ASP A 122 1.18 -5.50 -8.51
CA ASP A 122 1.63 -6.91 -8.46
C ASP A 122 2.62 -7.22 -7.33
N SER A 123 3.07 -6.22 -6.55
CA SER A 123 4.12 -6.42 -5.54
C SER A 123 3.71 -7.29 -4.34
N GLU A 124 2.40 -7.48 -4.12
CA GLU A 124 1.85 -8.43 -3.14
C GLU A 124 0.91 -9.46 -3.81
N GLU A 125 1.23 -9.85 -5.04
CA GLU A 125 0.48 -10.83 -5.84
C GLU A 125 0.26 -12.16 -5.12
N LEU A 126 1.26 -12.71 -4.39
CA LEU A 126 1.08 -13.97 -3.65
C LEU A 126 -0.03 -13.87 -2.59
N SER A 127 -0.12 -12.74 -1.88
CA SER A 127 -1.18 -12.44 -0.92
C SER A 127 -2.54 -12.32 -1.63
N CYS A 128 -2.59 -11.61 -2.76
CA CYS A 128 -3.81 -11.43 -3.54
C CYS A 128 -4.34 -12.75 -4.12
N ARG A 129 -3.46 -13.59 -4.68
CA ARG A 129 -3.81 -14.92 -5.19
C ARG A 129 -4.28 -15.85 -4.08
N ARG A 130 -3.64 -15.83 -2.91
CA ARG A 130 -4.07 -16.60 -1.73
C ARG A 130 -5.48 -16.22 -1.29
N ILE A 131 -5.81 -14.93 -1.24
CA ILE A 131 -7.16 -14.48 -0.90
C ILE A 131 -8.20 -15.08 -1.87
N VAL A 132 -7.92 -15.09 -3.18
CA VAL A 132 -8.85 -15.68 -4.17
C VAL A 132 -8.95 -17.19 -4.06
N SER A 133 -7.81 -17.89 -3.93
CA SER A 133 -7.73 -19.36 -3.78
C SER A 133 -8.47 -19.85 -2.53
N ASP A 134 -8.19 -19.23 -1.40
CA ASP A 134 -8.57 -19.74 -0.09
C ASP A 134 -9.94 -19.18 0.37
N PHE A 135 -10.43 -18.13 -0.30
CA PHE A 135 -11.77 -17.58 -0.11
C PHE A 135 -12.61 -17.65 -1.40
N ALA A 136 -13.28 -18.79 -1.58
CA ALA A 136 -14.20 -19.01 -2.70
C ALA A 136 -15.21 -17.85 -2.89
N GLY A 137 -15.30 -17.34 -4.13
CA GLY A 137 -16.14 -16.20 -4.49
C GLY A 137 -15.52 -14.82 -4.22
N ALA A 138 -14.26 -14.76 -3.78
CA ALA A 138 -13.51 -13.51 -3.67
C ALA A 138 -12.96 -13.04 -5.02
N THR A 139 -13.00 -11.72 -5.25
CA THR A 139 -12.25 -11.01 -6.29
C THR A 139 -11.43 -9.92 -5.62
N VAL A 140 -10.12 -9.89 -5.87
CA VAL A 140 -9.21 -8.88 -5.33
C VAL A 140 -8.88 -7.85 -6.41
N TYR A 141 -8.91 -6.57 -6.07
CA TYR A 141 -8.40 -5.47 -6.88
C TYR A 141 -7.21 -4.85 -6.13
N SER A 142 -6.00 -5.14 -6.60
CA SER A 142 -4.77 -4.52 -6.07
C SER A 142 -4.52 -3.19 -6.77
N VAL A 143 -4.23 -2.14 -6.00
CA VAL A 143 -4.17 -0.75 -6.47
C VAL A 143 -2.72 -0.28 -6.64
N GLY A 144 -2.34 0.09 -7.86
CA GLY A 144 -1.06 0.74 -8.18
C GLY A 144 -1.14 2.26 -8.01
N TYR A 145 -1.27 2.73 -6.77
CA TYR A 145 -1.33 4.16 -6.47
C TYR A 145 0.02 4.85 -6.72
N ARG A 146 0.03 6.16 -6.99
CA ARG A 146 1.27 6.93 -7.23
C ARG A 146 2.14 7.00 -5.97
N LEU A 147 3.47 7.02 -6.17
CA LEU A 147 4.45 6.89 -5.08
C LEU A 147 5.20 8.19 -4.74
N MET A 148 5.59 8.27 -3.47
CA MET A 148 6.60 9.21 -2.97
C MET A 148 8.01 8.82 -3.49
N PRO A 149 8.93 9.79 -3.64
CA PRO A 149 8.75 11.24 -3.56
C PRO A 149 8.26 11.84 -4.89
N GLY A 150 7.86 11.04 -5.88
CA GLY A 150 7.36 11.56 -7.16
C GLY A 150 6.08 12.39 -6.97
N PHE A 151 5.22 11.93 -6.07
CA PHE A 151 4.00 12.59 -5.63
C PHE A 151 3.93 12.56 -4.09
N PRO A 152 3.31 13.55 -3.43
CA PRO A 152 3.15 13.54 -1.98
C PRO A 152 2.15 12.47 -1.52
N ALA A 153 2.18 12.10 -0.24
CA ALA A 153 1.30 11.08 0.33
C ALA A 153 -0.21 11.36 0.17
N SER A 154 -0.60 12.63 0.03
CA SER A 154 -1.98 13.02 -0.33
C SER A 154 -2.43 12.46 -1.69
N ASN A 155 -1.53 12.35 -2.68
CA ASN A 155 -1.84 11.72 -3.96
C ASN A 155 -1.98 10.20 -3.80
N CYS A 156 -1.13 9.54 -2.99
CA CYS A 156 -1.28 8.12 -2.69
C CYS A 156 -2.67 7.80 -2.12
N VAL A 157 -3.16 8.66 -1.19
CA VAL A 157 -4.49 8.53 -0.60
C VAL A 157 -5.60 8.85 -1.60
N SER A 158 -5.46 9.91 -2.42
CA SER A 158 -6.47 10.25 -3.44
C SER A 158 -6.64 9.12 -4.45
N ASP A 159 -5.55 8.60 -5.01
CA ASP A 159 -5.59 7.48 -5.96
C ASP A 159 -6.23 6.24 -5.34
N SER A 160 -5.98 6.01 -4.05
CA SER A 160 -6.55 4.90 -3.29
C SER A 160 -8.06 5.03 -3.06
N LEU A 161 -8.56 6.27 -2.93
CA LEU A 161 -9.98 6.59 -2.81
C LEU A 161 -10.69 6.56 -4.16
N ASP A 162 -10.04 7.04 -5.22
CA ASP A 162 -10.54 7.00 -6.59
C ASP A 162 -10.64 5.54 -7.10
N ALA A 163 -9.66 4.71 -6.76
CA ALA A 163 -9.70 3.26 -6.95
C ALA A 163 -10.82 2.59 -6.14
N PHE A 164 -11.04 3.03 -4.90
CA PHE A 164 -12.14 2.53 -4.06
C PHE A 164 -13.50 2.79 -4.73
N ASP A 165 -13.76 4.03 -5.15
CA ASP A 165 -15.05 4.38 -5.75
C ASP A 165 -15.25 3.75 -7.13
N HIS A 166 -14.20 3.62 -7.93
CA HIS A 166 -14.24 2.88 -9.18
C HIS A 166 -14.63 1.41 -8.97
N VAL A 167 -13.92 0.69 -8.09
CA VAL A 167 -14.20 -0.74 -7.83
C VAL A 167 -15.58 -0.93 -7.17
N ARG A 168 -15.99 -0.01 -6.28
CA ARG A 168 -17.35 0.00 -5.72
C ARG A 168 -18.42 0.17 -6.80
N ALA A 169 -18.19 1.02 -7.80
CA ALA A 169 -19.10 1.23 -8.92
C ALA A 169 -19.15 0.03 -9.90
N LEU A 170 -18.07 -0.74 -10.05
CA LEU A 170 -18.08 -2.01 -10.78
C LEU A 170 -18.93 -3.10 -10.10
N HIS A 171 -19.12 -2.99 -8.78
CA HIS A 171 -19.76 -4.03 -7.95
C HIS A 171 -20.98 -3.52 -7.14
N PRO A 172 -22.00 -2.94 -7.79
CA PRO A 172 -23.19 -2.37 -7.11
C PRO A 172 -24.09 -3.44 -6.46
N SER A 173 -23.76 -4.73 -6.62
CA SER A 173 -24.46 -5.87 -6.02
C SER A 173 -23.51 -6.83 -5.30
N ALA A 174 -22.30 -6.40 -4.94
CA ALA A 174 -21.42 -7.20 -4.08
C ALA A 174 -22.05 -7.43 -2.71
N ARG A 175 -21.90 -8.65 -2.18
CA ARG A 175 -22.40 -9.00 -0.84
C ARG A 175 -21.62 -8.28 0.25
N LYS A 176 -20.30 -8.17 0.04
CA LYS A 176 -19.33 -7.53 0.91
C LYS A 176 -18.25 -6.86 0.07
N LEU A 177 -17.76 -5.73 0.56
CA LEU A 177 -16.58 -5.02 0.06
C LEU A 177 -15.67 -4.78 1.25
N VAL A 178 -14.42 -5.23 1.18
CA VAL A 178 -13.45 -5.19 2.29
C VAL A 178 -12.18 -4.48 1.83
N LEU A 179 -11.65 -3.59 2.67
CA LEU A 179 -10.37 -2.93 2.42
C LEU A 179 -9.25 -3.71 3.09
N VAL A 180 -8.15 -3.95 2.38
CA VAL A 180 -7.00 -4.69 2.89
C VAL A 180 -5.74 -3.87 2.62
N GLY A 181 -4.83 -3.80 3.58
CA GLY A 181 -3.54 -3.16 3.36
C GLY A 181 -2.44 -3.67 4.26
N SER A 182 -1.23 -3.77 3.70
CA SER A 182 0.00 -4.11 4.42
C SER A 182 0.88 -2.87 4.59
N SER A 183 1.55 -2.69 5.74
CA SER A 183 2.50 -1.60 5.99
C SER A 183 1.90 -0.22 5.65
N SER A 184 2.48 0.53 4.71
CA SER A 184 1.93 1.77 4.17
C SER A 184 0.59 1.61 3.44
N GLY A 185 0.32 0.47 2.81
CA GLY A 185 -1.00 0.14 2.31
C GLY A 185 -2.02 -0.01 3.43
N GLY A 186 -1.59 -0.43 4.63
CA GLY A 186 -2.39 -0.37 5.85
C GLY A 186 -2.77 1.07 6.23
N GLN A 187 -1.89 2.04 5.98
CA GLN A 187 -2.24 3.47 6.10
C GLN A 187 -3.33 3.85 5.10
N LEU A 188 -3.18 3.46 3.83
CA LEU A 188 -4.13 3.78 2.78
C LEU A 188 -5.51 3.15 3.05
N ALA A 189 -5.55 1.87 3.42
CA ALA A 189 -6.76 1.19 3.85
C ALA A 189 -7.44 1.91 5.03
N ALA A 190 -6.66 2.32 6.04
CA ALA A 190 -7.18 3.06 7.19
C ALA A 190 -7.70 4.45 6.78
N THR A 191 -6.95 5.25 6.03
CA THR A 191 -7.38 6.60 5.60
C THR A 191 -8.60 6.53 4.67
N VAL A 192 -8.59 5.66 3.65
CA VAL A 192 -9.74 5.45 2.76
C VAL A 192 -10.96 5.01 3.57
N SER A 193 -10.80 4.14 4.56
CA SER A 193 -11.91 3.73 5.43
C SER A 193 -12.50 4.90 6.24
N GLN A 194 -11.69 5.89 6.63
CA GLN A 194 -12.17 7.10 7.33
C GLN A 194 -12.86 8.09 6.39
N LEU A 195 -12.39 8.22 5.13
CA LEU A 195 -12.92 9.15 4.13
C LEU A 195 -14.14 8.62 3.37
N ALA A 196 -14.21 7.30 3.13
CA ALA A 196 -15.27 6.67 2.36
C ALA A 196 -16.65 6.80 3.05
N PRO A 197 -17.75 6.91 2.27
CA PRO A 197 -19.11 7.00 2.82
C PRO A 197 -19.40 5.84 3.78
N ARG A 198 -19.89 6.13 4.99
CA ARG A 198 -20.19 5.08 5.98
C ARG A 198 -21.20 4.09 5.42
N GLY A 199 -20.96 2.79 5.64
CA GLY A 199 -21.78 1.70 5.10
C GLY A 199 -21.49 1.31 3.65
N SER A 200 -20.58 1.99 2.93
CA SER A 200 -20.18 1.60 1.56
C SER A 200 -19.18 0.44 1.50
N PHE A 201 -18.63 0.04 2.65
CA PHE A 201 -17.72 -1.10 2.83
C PHE A 201 -18.03 -1.79 4.16
N HIS A 202 -17.56 -3.03 4.31
CA HIS A 202 -18.05 -3.99 5.30
C HIS A 202 -17.01 -4.46 6.32
N GLY A 203 -15.73 -4.18 6.08
CA GLY A 203 -14.64 -4.47 7.01
C GLY A 203 -13.31 -3.91 6.51
N VAL A 204 -12.32 -3.93 7.41
CA VAL A 204 -10.94 -3.50 7.11
C VAL A 204 -9.95 -4.52 7.67
N VAL A 205 -8.95 -4.92 6.88
CA VAL A 205 -7.82 -5.76 7.28
C VAL A 205 -6.54 -4.93 7.21
N LEU A 206 -5.85 -4.79 8.33
CA LEU A 206 -4.64 -3.99 8.46
C LEU A 206 -3.49 -4.87 8.92
N ARG A 207 -2.41 -4.97 8.13
CA ARG A 207 -1.25 -5.82 8.45
C ARG A 207 -0.01 -4.96 8.67
N CYS A 208 0.52 -4.95 9.88
CA CYS A 208 1.61 -4.06 10.32
C CYS A 208 1.40 -2.59 9.88
N PRO A 209 0.20 -2.00 10.06
CA PRO A 209 -0.16 -0.76 9.38
C PRO A 209 0.65 0.44 9.89
N VAL A 210 1.04 1.35 8.99
CA VAL A 210 1.46 2.70 9.38
C VAL A 210 0.20 3.52 9.67
N THR A 211 0.09 4.10 10.87
CA THR A 211 -1.09 4.91 11.27
C THR A 211 -0.72 6.24 11.92
N SER A 212 0.56 6.45 12.25
CA SER A 212 1.12 7.66 12.81
C SER A 212 2.52 7.93 12.24
N ASP A 213 3.01 9.16 12.38
CA ASP A 213 4.42 9.50 12.19
C ASP A 213 5.17 9.54 13.54
N GLY A 214 4.72 8.73 14.51
CA GLY A 214 5.29 8.68 15.86
C GLY A 214 6.76 8.29 15.93
N GLY A 215 7.27 7.62 14.88
CA GLY A 215 8.71 7.37 14.71
C GLY A 215 9.54 8.58 14.26
N SER A 216 8.91 9.62 13.68
CA SER A 216 9.54 10.93 13.48
C SER A 216 9.49 11.79 14.76
N SER A 217 8.37 11.77 15.49
CA SER A 217 8.25 12.36 16.83
C SER A 217 7.03 11.82 17.58
N LEU A 218 7.21 11.47 18.86
CA LEU A 218 6.12 11.03 19.74
C LEU A 218 5.03 12.10 19.93
N ASP A 219 5.33 13.37 19.68
CA ASP A 219 4.33 14.45 19.73
C ASP A 219 3.25 14.31 18.64
N LEU A 220 3.58 13.64 17.53
CA LEU A 220 2.65 13.32 16.42
C LEU A 220 1.73 12.13 16.74
N VAL A 221 1.91 11.47 17.89
CA VAL A 221 0.96 10.51 18.46
C VAL A 221 0.00 11.25 19.38
N PRO A 222 -1.32 11.03 19.31
CA PRO A 222 -2.29 11.64 20.22
C PRO A 222 -1.94 11.38 21.69
N GLU A 223 -2.02 12.40 22.53
CA GLU A 223 -1.55 12.36 23.93
C GLU A 223 -2.09 11.15 24.72
N ARG A 224 -3.40 10.86 24.58
CA ARG A 224 -4.08 9.72 25.23
C ARG A 224 -3.47 8.34 24.89
N LEU A 225 -2.79 8.22 23.74
CA LEU A 225 -2.16 7.00 23.23
C LEU A 225 -0.64 6.96 23.40
N ARG A 226 0.04 8.08 23.70
CA ARG A 226 1.52 8.12 23.84
C ARG A 226 2.05 7.09 24.83
N ARG A 227 1.32 6.81 25.92
CA ARG A 227 1.67 5.78 26.93
C ARG A 227 1.73 4.35 26.37
N ALA A 228 1.04 4.09 25.26
CA ALA A 228 0.95 2.79 24.59
C ALA A 228 1.86 2.72 23.35
N TYR A 229 2.45 3.85 22.93
CA TYR A 229 3.28 3.95 21.75
C TYR A 229 4.77 3.81 22.10
N THR A 230 5.24 2.57 22.10
CA THR A 230 6.53 2.14 22.66
C THR A 230 7.49 1.54 21.64
N SER A 231 6.98 1.12 20.48
CA SER A 231 7.75 0.36 19.48
C SER A 231 8.65 1.20 18.58
N ALA A 232 8.47 2.52 18.55
CA ALA A 232 9.42 3.44 17.91
C ALA A 232 10.71 3.60 18.74
N SER A 233 11.36 2.47 19.06
CA SER A 233 12.56 2.38 19.89
C SER A 233 13.53 1.31 19.35
N PRO A 234 14.83 1.39 19.68
CA PRO A 234 15.83 0.44 19.18
C PRO A 234 15.53 -1.04 19.47
N SER A 235 14.74 -1.35 20.51
CA SER A 235 14.41 -2.73 20.88
C SER A 235 13.52 -3.47 19.87
N PHE A 236 12.84 -2.74 18.97
CA PHE A 236 11.97 -3.30 17.92
C PHE A 236 12.60 -3.25 16.52
N VAL A 237 13.84 -2.76 16.39
CA VAL A 237 14.57 -2.69 15.12
C VAL A 237 15.02 -4.09 14.68
N THR A 238 14.88 -4.39 13.39
CA THR A 238 15.26 -5.67 12.78
C THR A 238 15.92 -5.46 11.42
N SER A 239 16.40 -6.53 10.77
CA SER A 239 16.97 -6.47 9.40
C SER A 239 15.98 -5.98 8.32
N LEU A 240 14.67 -6.04 8.60
CA LEU A 240 13.61 -5.61 7.70
C LEU A 240 13.20 -4.16 7.90
N LEU A 241 13.18 -3.66 9.14
CA LEU A 241 12.71 -2.32 9.45
C LEU A 241 13.45 -1.68 10.64
N GLY A 242 13.98 -0.47 10.40
CA GLY A 242 14.48 0.45 11.43
C GLY A 242 13.35 1.28 12.07
N VAL A 243 13.68 2.31 12.85
CA VAL A 243 12.64 3.28 13.26
C VAL A 243 12.23 4.08 12.02
N PHE A 244 11.02 3.86 11.53
CA PHE A 244 10.48 4.55 10.35
C PHE A 244 10.06 5.98 10.69
N GLY A 245 10.46 6.94 9.86
CA GLY A 245 10.05 8.32 9.98
C GLY A 245 10.05 9.01 8.62
N ARG A 246 9.04 9.83 8.35
CA ARG A 246 8.96 10.66 7.15
C ARG A 246 9.85 11.89 7.30
N ALA A 247 10.49 12.30 6.19
CA ALA A 247 11.25 13.56 6.12
C ALA A 247 10.34 14.79 6.30
N VAL A 248 9.08 14.69 5.87
CA VAL A 248 8.02 15.67 6.12
C VAL A 248 6.86 14.91 6.78
N PRO A 249 6.52 15.17 8.06
CA PRO A 249 5.34 14.58 8.69
C PRO A 249 4.07 14.84 7.88
N ARG A 250 3.20 13.83 7.80
CA ARG A 250 1.96 13.74 7.01
C ARG A 250 2.14 13.81 5.50
N ASP A 251 3.16 14.51 5.02
CA ASP A 251 3.50 14.72 3.60
C ASP A 251 2.28 15.08 2.73
N GLY A 252 1.64 16.20 3.09
CA GLY A 252 0.46 16.71 2.39
C GLY A 252 -0.89 16.18 2.91
N LEU A 253 -0.90 15.13 3.74
CA LEU A 253 -2.12 14.72 4.45
C LEU A 253 -2.50 15.74 5.53
N GLU A 254 -3.81 15.93 5.75
CA GLU A 254 -4.32 16.73 6.86
C GLU A 254 -3.91 16.12 8.21
N ARG A 255 -3.99 14.80 8.31
CA ARG A 255 -3.66 13.99 9.49
C ARG A 255 -3.29 12.55 9.10
N MET A 256 -2.59 11.85 9.99
CA MET A 256 -2.41 10.39 9.93
C MET A 256 -3.63 9.66 10.53
N PRO A 257 -3.91 8.39 10.17
CA PRO A 257 -5.11 7.67 10.63
C PRO A 257 -5.32 7.64 12.15
N LEU A 258 -4.24 7.54 12.94
CA LEU A 258 -4.29 7.47 14.41
C LEU A 258 -4.76 8.77 15.06
N GLU A 259 -4.61 9.90 14.36
CA GLU A 259 -4.97 11.22 14.86
C GLU A 259 -6.49 11.49 14.84
N ALA A 260 -7.28 10.63 14.20
CA ALA A 260 -8.72 10.77 14.11
C ALA A 260 -9.41 10.71 15.50
N GLY A 261 -10.42 11.56 15.68
CA GLY A 261 -11.23 11.62 16.88
C GLY A 261 -12.22 10.45 17.02
N ALA A 262 -12.73 10.22 18.23
CA ALA A 262 -13.70 9.16 18.49
C ALA A 262 -15.00 9.32 17.67
N GLU A 263 -15.43 10.56 17.39
CA GLU A 263 -16.60 10.83 16.54
C GLU A 263 -16.34 10.44 15.07
N GLU A 264 -15.14 10.68 14.57
CA GLU A 264 -14.74 10.40 13.18
C GLU A 264 -14.55 8.89 12.94
N LEU A 265 -14.04 8.19 13.96
CA LEU A 265 -13.96 6.73 14.03
C LEU A 265 -15.31 6.08 14.41
N GLY A 266 -16.35 6.89 14.66
CA GLY A 266 -17.71 6.42 14.93
C GLY A 266 -18.32 5.71 13.73
N GLY A 267 -18.94 4.56 13.98
CA GLY A 267 -19.60 3.76 12.94
C GLY A 267 -18.66 3.08 11.94
N MET A 268 -17.36 3.01 12.24
CA MET A 268 -16.41 2.21 11.48
C MET A 268 -16.79 0.72 11.53
N PRO A 269 -16.65 -0.02 10.41
CA PRO A 269 -17.01 -1.44 10.38
C PRO A 269 -16.00 -2.30 11.15
N ARG A 270 -16.22 -3.61 11.16
CA ARG A 270 -15.32 -4.57 11.82
C ARG A 270 -13.91 -4.46 11.25
N THR A 271 -12.92 -4.36 12.13
CA THR A 271 -11.52 -4.26 11.74
C THR A 271 -10.72 -5.43 12.30
N TRP A 272 -9.89 -6.04 11.46
CA TRP A 272 -8.93 -7.05 11.85
C TRP A 272 -7.53 -6.51 11.63
N VAL A 273 -6.68 -6.58 12.66
CA VAL A 273 -5.34 -6.01 12.67
C VAL A 273 -4.33 -7.11 12.97
N GLN A 274 -3.41 -7.39 12.04
CA GLN A 274 -2.25 -8.25 12.28
C GLN A 274 -1.05 -7.37 12.57
N VAL A 275 -0.31 -7.67 13.63
CA VAL A 275 0.96 -6.98 13.97
C VAL A 275 2.05 -7.98 14.27
N CYS A 276 3.26 -7.68 13.81
CA CYS A 276 4.48 -8.43 14.14
C CYS A 276 5.11 -7.85 15.40
N SER A 277 5.48 -8.66 16.40
CA SER A 277 5.98 -8.09 17.68
C SER A 277 7.37 -7.49 17.62
N ASN A 278 8.13 -7.76 16.55
CA ASN A 278 9.48 -7.27 16.33
C ASN A 278 9.48 -6.25 15.18
N ASP A 279 8.64 -5.23 15.36
CA ASP A 279 8.28 -4.25 14.36
C ASP A 279 8.22 -2.88 15.02
N THR A 280 8.92 -1.89 14.46
CA THR A 280 8.88 -0.52 14.99
C THR A 280 7.51 0.13 14.84
N LEU A 281 6.67 -0.39 13.93
CA LEU A 281 5.27 -0.01 13.71
C LEU A 281 4.27 -0.87 14.50
N TYR A 282 4.72 -1.74 15.42
CA TYR A 282 3.82 -2.54 16.26
C TYR A 282 2.78 -1.69 17.01
N SER A 283 3.22 -0.53 17.52
CA SER A 283 2.37 0.41 18.25
C SER A 283 1.34 1.11 17.38
N ASP A 284 1.61 1.34 16.09
CA ASP A 284 0.63 1.90 15.17
C ASP A 284 -0.61 1.01 15.11
N GLY A 285 -0.42 -0.28 14.85
CA GLY A 285 -1.51 -1.24 14.82
C GLY A 285 -2.24 -1.38 16.16
N VAL A 286 -1.51 -1.46 17.28
CA VAL A 286 -2.12 -1.60 18.62
C VAL A 286 -2.87 -0.33 19.04
N CYS A 287 -2.26 0.85 18.89
CA CYS A 287 -2.90 2.13 19.24
C CYS A 287 -4.08 2.45 18.34
N TYR A 288 -4.04 2.11 17.04
CA TYR A 288 -5.18 2.30 16.15
C TYR A 288 -6.33 1.34 16.49
N ALA A 289 -6.01 0.09 16.84
CA ALA A 289 -7.01 -0.84 17.37
C ALA A 289 -7.63 -0.36 18.69
N MET A 290 -6.84 0.28 19.58
CA MET A 290 -7.35 0.93 20.79
C MET A 290 -8.31 2.08 20.46
N ALA A 291 -7.92 2.98 19.54
CA ALA A 291 -8.75 4.11 19.12
C ALA A 291 -10.08 3.68 18.48
N LEU A 292 -10.03 2.67 17.60
CA LEU A 292 -11.23 2.10 16.98
C LEU A 292 -12.17 1.46 18.01
N ARG A 293 -11.65 0.71 19.00
CA ARG A 293 -12.47 0.15 20.10
C ARG A 293 -13.05 1.22 21.00
N GLU A 294 -12.29 2.28 21.30
CA GLU A 294 -12.77 3.44 22.08
C GLU A 294 -13.93 4.15 21.37
N ALA A 295 -13.91 4.20 20.04
CA ALA A 295 -15.01 4.68 19.19
C ALA A 295 -16.14 3.66 18.96
N GLY A 296 -16.09 2.48 19.59
CA GLY A 296 -17.13 1.46 19.56
C GLY A 296 -17.07 0.46 18.39
N ALA A 297 -16.01 0.47 17.56
CA ALA A 297 -15.85 -0.51 16.50
C ALA A 297 -15.42 -1.89 17.04
N GLU A 298 -15.90 -2.97 16.41
CA GLU A 298 -15.50 -4.33 16.78
C GLU A 298 -14.14 -4.67 16.14
N VAL A 299 -13.08 -4.70 16.96
CA VAL A 299 -11.71 -4.92 16.50
C VAL A 299 -11.12 -6.22 17.04
N ARG A 300 -10.58 -7.06 16.15
CA ARG A 300 -9.65 -8.16 16.50
C ARG A 300 -8.22 -7.72 16.21
N VAL A 301 -7.33 -7.92 17.17
CA VAL A 301 -5.87 -7.83 16.94
C VAL A 301 -5.28 -9.23 17.03
N GLU A 302 -4.48 -9.61 16.04
CA GLU A 302 -3.68 -10.83 15.97
C GLU A 302 -2.20 -10.47 16.06
N VAL A 303 -1.44 -11.14 16.92
CA VAL A 303 -0.03 -10.82 17.16
C VAL A 303 0.87 -11.96 16.71
N VAL A 304 1.63 -11.73 15.65
CA VAL A 304 2.69 -12.63 15.22
C VAL A 304 3.91 -12.41 16.12
N ARG A 305 3.96 -13.16 17.22
CA ARG A 305 4.98 -12.97 18.26
C ARG A 305 6.30 -13.63 17.90
N GLY A 306 7.40 -12.88 17.97
CA GLY A 306 8.77 -13.29 17.64
C GLY A 306 9.17 -13.05 16.18
N TRP A 307 8.32 -12.39 15.38
CA TRP A 307 8.54 -12.22 13.94
C TRP A 307 8.57 -10.73 13.54
N PRO A 308 9.34 -10.36 12.49
CA PRO A 308 9.54 -8.96 12.11
C PRO A 308 8.49 -8.42 11.12
N HIS A 309 8.54 -7.10 10.89
CA HIS A 309 7.66 -6.37 9.97
C HIS A 309 7.48 -7.10 8.63
N THR A 310 6.23 -7.41 8.28
CA THR A 310 5.81 -8.03 7.00
C THR A 310 6.67 -9.20 6.50
N PHE A 311 7.27 -9.97 7.40
CA PHE A 311 8.22 -11.06 7.08
C PHE A 311 7.73 -12.07 6.04
N TRP A 312 6.40 -12.27 5.92
CA TRP A 312 5.77 -13.13 4.93
C TRP A 312 6.01 -12.69 3.48
N LEU A 313 6.30 -11.40 3.22
CA LEU A 313 6.67 -10.90 1.90
C LEU A 313 8.12 -11.27 1.55
N MET A 314 9.02 -11.20 2.53
CA MET A 314 10.45 -11.50 2.33
C MET A 314 10.73 -13.01 2.33
N ALA A 315 10.07 -13.74 3.23
CA ALA A 315 10.32 -15.16 3.48
C ALA A 315 9.03 -16.00 3.31
N PRO A 316 8.34 -15.94 2.15
CA PRO A 316 7.02 -16.56 1.97
C PRO A 316 7.06 -18.10 2.10
N GLY A 317 8.23 -18.73 2.01
CA GLY A 317 8.42 -20.16 2.21
C GLY A 317 8.42 -20.65 3.66
N LEU A 318 8.56 -19.76 4.65
CA LEU A 318 8.62 -20.17 6.06
C LEU A 318 7.23 -20.59 6.56
N ALA A 319 7.17 -21.65 7.39
CA ALA A 319 5.91 -22.18 7.90
C ALA A 319 5.05 -21.12 8.62
N ARG A 320 5.66 -20.20 9.38
CA ARG A 320 4.92 -19.11 10.03
C ARG A 320 4.39 -18.05 9.05
N ALA A 321 5.04 -17.87 7.89
CA ALA A 321 4.57 -16.97 6.83
C ALA A 321 3.32 -17.55 6.16
N VAL A 322 3.33 -18.85 5.84
CA VAL A 322 2.16 -19.59 5.37
C VAL A 322 0.99 -19.42 6.36
N GLU A 323 1.26 -19.55 7.65
CA GLU A 323 0.25 -19.37 8.69
C GLU A 323 -0.23 -17.92 8.83
N ALA A 324 0.64 -16.92 8.73
CA ALA A 324 0.27 -15.50 8.83
C ALA A 324 -0.65 -15.06 7.69
N GLU A 325 -0.46 -15.62 6.49
CA GLU A 325 -1.35 -15.43 5.35
C GLU A 325 -2.69 -16.17 5.54
N ARG A 326 -2.68 -17.40 6.07
CA ARG A 326 -3.91 -18.13 6.42
C ARG A 326 -4.75 -17.37 7.46
N GLU A 327 -4.11 -16.84 8.51
CA GLU A 327 -4.75 -16.03 9.55
C GLU A 327 -5.42 -14.77 8.97
N MET A 328 -4.81 -14.16 7.95
CA MET A 328 -5.38 -13.01 7.22
C MET A 328 -6.63 -13.40 6.43
N VAL A 329 -6.61 -14.52 5.70
CA VAL A 329 -7.80 -15.02 4.98
C VAL A 329 -8.89 -15.45 5.96
N GLU A 330 -8.55 -16.08 7.09
CA GLU A 330 -9.49 -16.37 8.16
C GLU A 330 -10.13 -15.08 8.73
N GLY A 331 -9.36 -14.00 8.86
CA GLY A 331 -9.86 -12.67 9.22
C GLY A 331 -10.91 -12.15 8.23
N LEU A 332 -10.64 -12.25 6.93
CA LEU A 332 -11.57 -11.88 5.85
C LEU A 332 -12.86 -12.72 5.88
N ILE A 333 -12.75 -14.04 5.99
CA ILE A 333 -13.89 -14.96 6.03
C ILE A 333 -14.77 -14.66 7.24
N ARG A 334 -14.19 -14.39 8.41
CA ARG A 334 -14.95 -14.12 9.65
C ARG A 334 -15.76 -12.82 9.64
N PHE A 335 -15.53 -11.89 8.69
CA PHE A 335 -16.43 -10.75 8.46
C PHE A 335 -17.78 -11.16 7.80
N HIS A 336 -17.90 -12.38 7.28
CA HIS A 336 -19.07 -12.86 6.55
C HIS A 336 -20.07 -13.61 7.44
N ASP A 337 -19.64 -14.07 8.62
CA ASP A 337 -20.49 -14.72 9.59
C ASP A 337 -21.11 -13.70 10.56
N HIS A 338 -22.37 -13.37 10.30
CA HIS A 338 -23.16 -12.46 11.14
C HIS A 338 -23.48 -13.03 12.53
N ALA A 339 -23.36 -14.35 12.75
CA ALA A 339 -23.47 -14.97 14.07
C ALA A 339 -22.14 -14.97 14.85
N PHE A 340 -21.02 -14.66 14.17
CA PHE A 340 -19.71 -14.56 14.79
C PHE A 340 -19.53 -13.20 15.47
N SER A 341 -19.18 -13.22 16.75
CA SER A 341 -18.64 -12.06 17.47
C SER A 341 -17.28 -12.42 18.04
N TRP A 342 -16.29 -11.55 17.81
CA TRP A 342 -14.91 -11.74 18.28
C TRP A 342 -14.81 -11.77 19.83
N GLY A 343 -15.82 -11.26 20.55
CA GLY A 343 -15.89 -11.28 22.02
C GLY A 343 -16.54 -12.53 22.63
N SER A 344 -17.11 -13.45 21.83
CA SER A 344 -17.84 -14.61 22.36
C SER A 344 -16.91 -15.72 22.87
N LYS A 345 -16.95 -16.01 24.18
CA LYS A 345 -16.17 -17.10 24.82
C LYS A 345 -16.41 -18.49 24.20
N LYS A 346 -17.54 -18.71 23.52
CA LYS A 346 -17.82 -19.98 22.81
C LYS A 346 -16.96 -20.14 21.54
N ASN A 347 -16.58 -19.03 20.90
CA ASN A 347 -15.93 -19.05 19.59
C ASN A 347 -14.38 -19.09 19.69
N ALA A 348 -13.83 -18.85 20.89
CA ALA A 348 -12.39 -18.89 21.16
C ALA A 348 -11.75 -20.29 21.13
N ARG A 349 -12.54 -21.37 20.98
CA ARG A 349 -12.07 -22.77 20.95
C ARG A 349 -12.19 -23.48 19.60
N ALA A 350 -12.74 -22.83 18.57
CA ALA A 350 -12.90 -23.40 17.24
C ALA A 350 -11.69 -23.07 16.34
N PHE A 351 -10.51 -23.61 16.68
CA PHE A 351 -9.28 -23.46 15.91
C PHE A 351 -8.63 -24.84 15.72
N SER A 352 -8.94 -25.55 14.63
CA SER A 352 -8.12 -26.68 14.12
C SER A 352 -8.55 -27.29 12.77
N SER A 353 -9.82 -27.26 12.34
CA SER A 353 -10.34 -28.38 11.52
C SER A 353 -11.26 -28.08 10.32
N THR A 354 -11.21 -26.90 9.69
CA THR A 354 -12.01 -26.61 8.48
C THR A 354 -11.25 -25.87 7.38
N LEU A 355 -10.08 -26.40 7.00
CA LEU A 355 -9.48 -26.20 5.68
C LEU A 355 -8.91 -27.55 5.21
N VAL A 356 -8.98 -27.82 3.90
CA VAL A 356 -8.54 -29.08 3.30
C VAL A 356 -7.01 -29.13 3.31
N PRO A 357 -6.37 -30.17 3.87
CA PRO A 357 -4.92 -30.30 3.80
C PRO A 357 -4.49 -30.63 2.36
N ALA A 358 -3.55 -29.86 1.83
CA ALA A 358 -2.91 -30.18 0.55
C ALA A 358 -2.08 -31.48 0.70
N SER A 359 -2.40 -32.49 -0.10
CA SER A 359 -1.58 -33.71 -0.19
C SER A 359 -0.25 -33.42 -0.89
N PRO A 360 0.89 -33.91 -0.38
CA PRO A 360 2.18 -33.75 -1.05
C PRO A 360 2.26 -34.67 -2.28
N ALA A 361 2.49 -34.08 -3.45
CA ALA A 361 2.78 -34.86 -4.67
C ALA A 361 4.24 -35.34 -4.67
N SER A 362 4.44 -36.63 -4.94
CA SER A 362 5.74 -37.28 -4.98
C SER A 362 6.57 -36.89 -6.21
N SER A 363 7.89 -36.81 -6.03
CA SER A 363 8.87 -36.54 -7.08
C SER A 363 8.97 -37.63 -8.16
N SER A 364 9.07 -37.23 -9.42
CA SER A 364 9.81 -37.97 -10.45
C SER A 364 10.41 -36.99 -11.46
N SER A 365 11.70 -37.19 -11.77
CA SER A 365 12.51 -36.38 -12.68
C SER A 365 12.21 -36.65 -14.15
N GLU A 366 12.43 -35.65 -15.02
CA GLU A 366 13.43 -35.72 -16.09
C GLU A 366 13.70 -34.33 -16.67
N ALA A 367 14.83 -34.19 -17.37
CA ALA A 367 15.36 -32.90 -17.82
C ALA A 367 15.45 -32.85 -19.35
N ASP A 368 15.27 -31.66 -19.94
CA ASP A 368 16.13 -31.22 -21.05
C ASP A 368 15.99 -29.71 -21.31
N SER A 369 17.04 -29.12 -21.88
CA SER A 369 17.14 -27.69 -22.22
C SER A 369 17.57 -27.51 -23.70
N PRO A 370 17.66 -26.29 -24.25
CA PRO A 370 16.65 -25.83 -25.19
C PRO A 370 17.20 -25.65 -26.61
N ASN A 371 16.31 -25.35 -27.58
CA ASN A 371 16.76 -24.89 -28.89
C ASN A 371 15.95 -23.71 -29.44
N SER A 372 16.62 -22.92 -30.27
CA SER A 372 16.26 -21.56 -30.68
C SER A 372 15.19 -21.46 -31.77
N ALA A 373 14.39 -20.38 -31.74
CA ALA A 373 13.96 -19.68 -32.94
C ALA A 373 13.63 -18.20 -32.63
N ILE A 374 14.22 -17.28 -33.40
CA ILE A 374 13.89 -15.85 -33.43
C ILE A 374 13.33 -15.58 -34.84
N GLU A 375 12.15 -14.98 -34.95
CA GLU A 375 11.66 -14.40 -36.21
C GLU A 375 11.22 -12.95 -36.04
N GLN A 376 11.33 -12.20 -37.15
CA GLN A 376 11.29 -10.75 -37.21
C GLN A 376 9.94 -10.23 -37.73
N LEU A 377 9.58 -9.00 -37.35
CA LEU A 377 8.52 -8.22 -38.00
C LEU A 377 9.04 -6.81 -38.36
N PRO A 378 8.78 -6.29 -39.58
CA PRO A 378 9.26 -4.97 -40.01
C PRO A 378 8.24 -3.82 -39.82
N ASN A 379 8.78 -2.60 -39.73
CA ASN A 379 8.04 -1.34 -39.63
C ASN A 379 7.29 -0.93 -40.91
N ALA A 380 6.23 -0.11 -40.75
CA ALA A 380 5.83 0.89 -41.74
C ALA A 380 5.19 2.13 -41.07
N LEU A 381 5.56 3.32 -41.55
CA LEU A 381 5.08 4.64 -41.09
C LEU A 381 4.00 5.19 -42.06
N ASN A 382 3.11 6.06 -41.56
CA ASN A 382 2.76 7.36 -42.20
C ASN A 382 1.78 8.16 -41.33
N GLY A 383 1.77 9.50 -41.48
CA GLY A 383 0.90 10.42 -40.73
C GLY A 383 0.30 11.52 -41.61
N SER A 384 -0.34 12.53 -41.01
CA SER A 384 -0.86 13.72 -41.73
C SER A 384 -1.10 14.95 -40.82
N GLN A 385 -0.99 16.14 -41.43
CA GLN A 385 -1.16 17.50 -40.86
C GLN A 385 -2.65 17.86 -40.63
N ALA A 386 -3.06 18.57 -39.56
CA ALA A 386 -3.00 20.02 -39.25
C ALA A 386 -4.01 20.95 -40.00
N ALA A 387 -4.78 21.76 -39.25
CA ALA A 387 -5.50 22.97 -39.72
C ALA A 387 -5.95 23.84 -38.53
N SER A 388 -6.09 25.16 -38.73
CA SER A 388 -6.36 26.19 -37.71
C SER A 388 -7.53 27.12 -38.08
N SER A 389 -8.17 27.80 -37.10
CA SER A 389 -9.01 28.99 -37.34
C SER A 389 -9.25 29.85 -36.07
N SER A 390 -9.64 31.11 -36.26
CA SER A 390 -9.95 32.16 -35.26
C SER A 390 -11.01 33.12 -35.86
N SER A 391 -11.63 34.12 -35.23
CA SER A 391 -11.51 34.87 -33.95
C SER A 391 -12.98 35.12 -33.41
N PRO A 392 -13.40 36.12 -32.56
CA PRO A 392 -12.72 37.22 -31.87
C PRO A 392 -13.15 37.52 -30.41
N GLU A 393 -12.76 38.71 -29.93
CA GLU A 393 -12.64 39.20 -28.54
C GLU A 393 -13.94 39.69 -27.85
N THR A 394 -13.91 39.76 -26.51
CA THR A 394 -14.52 40.86 -25.73
C THR A 394 -13.58 41.27 -24.58
N SER A 395 -13.55 42.57 -24.25
CA SER A 395 -12.59 43.19 -23.33
C SER A 395 -13.22 43.54 -21.96
N ASN A 396 -12.47 43.31 -20.86
CA ASN A 396 -12.45 44.11 -19.60
C ASN A 396 -11.72 43.37 -18.46
N THR A 397 -10.37 43.39 -18.39
CA THR A 397 -9.62 42.80 -17.25
C THR A 397 -8.14 43.25 -17.08
N VAL A 398 -7.64 44.19 -17.89
CA VAL A 398 -6.19 44.41 -18.11
C VAL A 398 -5.39 44.68 -16.82
N ASP A 399 -5.84 45.60 -15.96
CA ASP A 399 -5.06 46.05 -14.80
C ASP A 399 -4.87 44.99 -13.69
N SER A 400 -5.73 43.96 -13.63
CA SER A 400 -5.60 42.86 -12.67
C SER A 400 -4.75 41.69 -13.21
N ILE A 401 -4.82 41.43 -14.51
CA ILE A 401 -4.08 40.33 -15.15
C ILE A 401 -2.58 40.63 -15.19
N GLU A 402 -2.17 41.88 -15.42
CA GLU A 402 -0.75 42.24 -15.47
C GLU A 402 -0.01 42.02 -14.14
N HIS A 403 -0.68 42.22 -12.99
CA HIS A 403 -0.06 42.02 -11.67
C HIS A 403 0.17 40.54 -11.34
N ASN A 404 -0.76 39.66 -11.74
CA ASN A 404 -0.64 38.22 -11.49
C ASN A 404 0.31 37.52 -12.48
N ASN A 405 0.34 37.97 -13.74
CA ASN A 405 1.34 37.51 -14.69
C ASN A 405 2.75 37.81 -14.15
N GLY A 406 3.01 39.03 -13.68
CA GLY A 406 4.30 39.41 -13.09
C GLY A 406 4.75 38.52 -11.92
N MET A 407 3.86 38.15 -11.00
CA MET A 407 4.20 37.19 -9.92
C MET A 407 4.45 35.77 -10.42
N THR A 408 3.72 35.33 -11.45
CA THR A 408 3.90 33.99 -12.03
C THR A 408 5.21 33.91 -12.80
N ASP A 409 5.56 34.98 -13.51
CA ASP A 409 6.82 35.15 -14.24
C ASP A 409 8.02 35.22 -13.28
N GLU A 410 7.94 35.96 -12.16
CA GLU A 410 8.99 35.96 -11.12
C GLU A 410 9.20 34.55 -10.52
N ILE A 411 8.12 33.78 -10.30
CA ILE A 411 8.21 32.40 -9.80
C ILE A 411 8.83 31.47 -10.85
N ASP A 412 8.49 31.64 -12.12
CA ASP A 412 9.06 30.84 -13.22
C ASP A 412 10.52 31.19 -13.51
N GLU A 413 10.92 32.47 -13.42
CA GLU A 413 12.33 32.87 -13.37
C GLU A 413 13.05 32.24 -12.17
N LYS A 414 12.43 32.20 -10.97
CA LYS A 414 13.00 31.53 -9.79
C LYS A 414 13.23 30.04 -10.05
N ILE A 415 12.24 29.37 -10.65
CA ILE A 415 12.32 27.95 -11.01
C ILE A 415 13.40 27.72 -12.08
N GLN A 416 13.56 28.64 -13.03
CA GLN A 416 14.57 28.56 -14.08
C GLN A 416 15.98 28.80 -13.53
N GLN A 417 16.18 29.79 -12.66
CA GLN A 417 17.44 30.03 -11.95
C GLN A 417 17.84 28.83 -11.08
N LEU A 418 16.89 28.20 -10.37
CA LEU A 418 17.15 26.99 -9.58
C LEU A 418 17.53 25.80 -10.46
N LYS A 419 16.91 25.63 -11.64
CA LYS A 419 17.32 24.61 -12.63
C LYS A 419 18.74 24.85 -13.11
N GLU A 420 19.07 26.07 -13.51
CA GLU A 420 20.40 26.44 -14.04
C GLU A 420 21.50 26.32 -12.98
N GLN A 421 21.25 26.81 -11.75
CA GLN A 421 22.15 26.69 -10.60
C GLN A 421 22.45 25.22 -10.23
N HIS A 422 21.55 24.29 -10.56
CA HIS A 422 21.70 22.86 -10.32
C HIS A 422 21.93 22.04 -11.61
N GLY A 423 22.31 22.69 -12.71
CA GLY A 423 22.77 22.02 -13.95
C GLY A 423 21.69 21.40 -14.82
N MET A 424 20.42 21.76 -14.64
CA MET A 424 19.30 21.30 -15.47
C MET A 424 19.11 22.23 -16.68
N ILE A 425 19.95 22.09 -17.70
CA ILE A 425 19.74 22.74 -19.00
C ILE A 425 18.86 21.85 -19.88
N LEU A 426 17.77 22.41 -20.42
CA LEU A 426 17.05 21.81 -21.53
C LEU A 426 17.82 22.04 -22.83
N GLN A 427 18.39 20.99 -23.41
CA GLN A 427 18.72 20.96 -24.84
C GLN A 427 17.96 19.82 -25.51
N GLY A 428 17.42 20.12 -26.70
CA GLY A 428 16.62 19.20 -27.47
C GLY A 428 17.44 18.05 -28.07
N GLU A 429 16.75 16.94 -28.35
CA GLU A 429 17.17 15.87 -29.25
C GLU A 429 18.64 15.42 -29.15
N HIS A 430 19.07 14.95 -27.97
CA HIS A 430 19.77 13.65 -27.75
C HIS A 430 20.42 13.59 -26.35
N GLY A 431 20.07 12.58 -25.55
CA GLY A 431 20.85 12.10 -24.39
C GLY A 431 20.98 13.05 -23.18
N MET A 432 20.11 12.89 -22.18
CA MET A 432 20.25 13.61 -20.90
C MET A 432 21.26 12.95 -19.95
N VAL A 433 22.18 13.75 -19.40
CA VAL A 433 22.99 13.40 -18.21
C VAL A 433 22.53 14.27 -17.05
N LEU A 434 21.82 13.68 -16.09
CA LEU A 434 21.46 14.35 -14.84
C LEU A 434 22.66 14.35 -13.89
N ARG A 435 23.06 15.53 -13.39
CA ARG A 435 23.92 15.65 -12.20
C ARG A 435 23.06 15.76 -10.94
N GLU A 436 23.61 15.27 -9.83
CA GLU A 436 22.90 15.08 -8.58
C GLU A 436 22.33 16.39 -7.99
N MET A 437 21.05 16.35 -7.59
CA MET A 437 20.39 17.45 -6.90
C MET A 437 20.34 17.17 -5.40
N SER A 438 20.83 18.11 -4.58
CA SER A 438 20.77 17.98 -3.11
C SER A 438 19.32 17.99 -2.59
N ALA A 439 19.07 17.29 -1.48
CA ALA A 439 17.74 17.27 -0.83
C ALA A 439 17.19 18.67 -0.52
N ARG A 440 18.07 19.63 -0.18
CA ARG A 440 17.69 21.04 0.06
C ARG A 440 17.19 21.73 -1.20
N ALA A 441 17.82 21.49 -2.35
CA ALA A 441 17.40 22.02 -3.65
C ALA A 441 16.08 21.39 -4.11
N TYR A 442 15.89 20.09 -3.89
CA TYR A 442 14.62 19.41 -4.14
C TYR A 442 13.48 20.03 -3.31
N ILE A 443 13.68 20.26 -2.00
CA ILE A 443 12.69 20.91 -1.12
C ILE A 443 12.34 22.32 -1.61
N GLN A 444 13.33 23.11 -2.03
CA GLN A 444 13.11 24.45 -2.58
C GLN A 444 12.30 24.41 -3.89
N LEU A 445 12.60 23.47 -4.79
CA LEU A 445 11.87 23.28 -6.05
C LEU A 445 10.41 22.87 -5.82
N GLN A 446 10.14 21.94 -4.89
CA GLN A 446 8.77 21.55 -4.57
C GLN A 446 8.00 22.66 -3.86
N THR A 447 8.66 23.45 -3.00
CA THR A 447 8.05 24.63 -2.37
C THR A 447 7.65 25.66 -3.42
N ALA A 448 8.51 25.96 -4.39
CA ALA A 448 8.21 26.89 -5.48
C ALA A 448 7.06 26.40 -6.38
N ARG A 449 7.05 25.10 -6.74
CA ARG A 449 5.93 24.48 -7.49
C ARG A 449 4.61 24.54 -6.72
N LYS A 450 4.63 24.29 -5.41
CA LYS A 450 3.45 24.39 -4.54
C LYS A 450 2.96 25.83 -4.44
N LEU A 451 3.86 26.82 -4.38
CA LEU A 451 3.49 28.24 -4.45
C LEU A 451 2.81 28.59 -5.78
N ARG A 452 3.39 28.14 -6.91
CA ARG A 452 2.81 28.35 -8.25
C ARG A 452 1.40 27.77 -8.37
N LEU A 453 1.19 26.54 -7.88
CA LEU A 453 -0.13 25.90 -7.88
C LEU A 453 -1.12 26.62 -6.96
N LEU A 454 -0.68 27.12 -5.81
CA LEU A 454 -1.52 27.91 -4.90
C LEU A 454 -1.90 29.26 -5.51
N VAL A 455 -0.98 29.97 -6.18
CA VAL A 455 -1.27 31.22 -6.90
C VAL A 455 -2.25 30.97 -8.04
N ALA A 456 -2.02 29.94 -8.86
CA ALA A 456 -2.92 29.57 -9.96
C ALA A 456 -4.32 29.12 -9.49
N ALA A 457 -4.43 28.51 -8.30
CA ALA A 457 -5.69 28.08 -7.72
C ALA A 457 -6.41 29.19 -6.92
N ALA A 458 -5.70 30.23 -6.47
CA ALA A 458 -6.26 31.29 -5.63
C ALA A 458 -7.12 32.29 -6.40
N GLY A 459 -6.90 32.47 -7.70
CA GLY A 459 -7.78 33.26 -8.58
C GLY A 459 -7.95 34.73 -8.19
N PHE A 460 -7.02 35.29 -7.41
CA PHE A 460 -6.80 36.73 -7.28
C PHE A 460 -6.01 37.23 -8.47
#